data_AF-A0A7V4MQW8-F1
#
_entry.id   AF-A0A7V4MQW8-F1
#
_cell.length_a   1.000
_cell.length_b   1.000
_cell.length_c   1.000
_cell.angle_alpha   90.00
_cell.angle_beta   90.00
_cell.angle_gamma   90.00
#
_symmetry.space_group_name_H-M   'P 1'
#
loop_
_entity.id
_entity.type
_entity.pdbx_description
1 polymer ?
#
loop_
_entity_poly.entity_id
_entity_poly.type
_entity_poly.pdbx_seq_one_letter_code
_entity_poly.pdbx_strand_id
1 'polypeptide(L)'
;MMERLEADPMVRKWMKRHGITIPWIDGQKHQRRYVPDFFVEYVDGRKVMIEVKDPSRLDSNDVLRKRKAAEMWCRQRGIEYMLATM
;
A
#
# COMPACT_ATOMS: atom_id res chain seq x y z
N MET A 1 7.79 -10.66 -4.39
CA MET A 1 6.47 -10.25 -3.85
C MET A 1 5.33 -11.06 -4.43
N MET A 2 5.11 -11.06 -5.75
CA MET A 2 3.99 -11.79 -6.37
C MET A 2 4.00 -13.29 -6.04
N GLU A 3 5.14 -13.95 -6.18
CA GLU A 3 5.31 -15.37 -5.81
C GLU A 3 4.94 -15.65 -4.34
N ARG A 4 5.24 -14.71 -3.43
CA ARG A 4 4.87 -14.84 -2.01
C ARG A 4 3.35 -14.76 -1.82
N LEU A 5 2.68 -13.88 -2.55
CA LEU A 5 1.22 -13.73 -2.49
C LEU A 5 0.49 -14.91 -3.16
N GLU A 6 1.04 -15.47 -4.23
CA GLU A 6 0.52 -16.68 -4.88
C GLU A 6 0.69 -17.93 -4.02
N ALA A 7 1.80 -18.04 -3.28
CA ALA A 7 2.09 -19.20 -2.44
C ALA A 7 1.41 -19.17 -1.07
N ASP A 8 0.88 -18.02 -0.62
CA ASP A 8 0.26 -17.89 0.70
C ASP A 8 -1.17 -18.45 0.69
N PRO A 9 -1.45 -19.56 1.40
CA PRO A 9 -2.78 -20.18 1.40
C PRO A 9 -3.86 -19.33 2.07
N MET A 10 -3.48 -18.30 2.83
CA MET A 10 -4.42 -17.36 3.43
C MET A 10 -4.81 -16.24 2.47
N VAL A 11 -4.09 -16.05 1.37
CA VAL A 11 -4.45 -15.07 0.34
C VAL A 11 -5.58 -15.65 -0.51
N ARG A 12 -6.75 -15.01 -0.49
CA ARG A 12 -7.87 -15.36 -1.35
C ARG A 12 -7.67 -14.79 -2.76
N LYS A 13 -7.23 -13.54 -2.84
CA LYS A 13 -7.00 -12.81 -4.09
C LYS A 13 -6.06 -11.65 -3.85
N TRP A 14 -5.22 -11.35 -4.83
CA TRP A 14 -4.47 -10.09 -4.89
C TRP A 14 -4.60 -9.43 -6.26
N MET A 15 -4.44 -8.10 -6.31
CA MET A 15 -4.54 -7.31 -7.52
C MET A 15 -3.44 -6.25 -7.55
N LYS A 16 -2.67 -6.20 -8.64
CA LYS A 16 -1.71 -5.12 -8.92
C LYS A 16 -2.35 -3.91 -9.61
N ARG A 17 -3.39 -4.14 -10.41
CA ARG A 17 -4.15 -3.10 -11.12
C ARG A 17 -5.53 -2.92 -10.51
N HIS A 18 -5.57 -2.49 -9.25
CA HIS A 18 -6.81 -2.35 -8.48
C HIS A 18 -7.54 -1.01 -8.70
N GLY A 19 -6.92 -0.03 -9.36
CA GLY A 19 -7.52 1.29 -9.62
C GLY A 19 -7.65 2.23 -8.41
N ILE A 20 -7.44 1.72 -7.19
CA ILE A 20 -7.40 2.53 -5.96
C ILE A 20 -6.30 3.60 -6.04
N THR A 21 -6.71 4.85 -5.83
CA THR A 21 -5.82 6.01 -5.75
C THR A 21 -5.99 6.69 -4.39
N ILE A 22 -4.86 7.00 -3.75
CA ILE A 22 -4.80 7.64 -2.44
C ILE A 22 -4.32 9.08 -2.64
N PRO A 23 -5.12 10.09 -2.23
CA PRO A 23 -4.67 11.48 -2.25
C PRO A 23 -3.61 11.72 -1.17
N TRP A 24 -2.59 12.51 -1.49
CA TRP A 24 -1.58 12.95 -0.53
C TRP A 24 -1.08 14.36 -0.89
N ILE A 25 -0.43 15.04 0.05
CA ILE A 25 0.12 16.39 -0.14
C ILE A 25 1.65 16.30 -0.18
N ASP A 26 2.25 16.86 -1.24
CA ASP A 26 3.71 16.90 -1.39
C ASP A 26 4.37 18.02 -0.55
N GLY A 27 5.71 18.05 -0.56
CA GLY A 27 6.47 19.08 0.17
C GLY A 27 6.17 20.52 -0.28
N GLN A 28 5.61 20.71 -1.47
CA GLN A 28 5.23 22.02 -2.04
C GLN A 28 3.74 22.34 -1.81
N LYS A 29 3.03 21.53 -0.99
CA LYS A 29 1.60 21.66 -0.70
C LYS A 29 0.68 21.39 -1.91
N HIS A 30 1.17 20.72 -2.95
CA HIS A 30 0.31 20.30 -4.04
C HIS A 30 -0.37 18.97 -3.72
N GLN A 31 -1.66 18.86 -4.09
CA GLN A 31 -2.37 17.60 -4.03
C GLN A 31 -1.89 16.66 -5.14
N ARG A 32 -1.48 15.46 -4.74
CA ARG A 32 -0.99 14.39 -5.61
C ARG A 32 -1.84 13.14 -5.41
N ARG A 33 -1.72 12.22 -6.37
CA ARG A 33 -2.30 10.88 -6.28
C ARG A 33 -1.18 9.87 -6.16
N TYR A 34 -1.44 8.82 -5.40
CA TYR A 34 -0.55 7.69 -5.20
C TYR A 34 -1.34 6.40 -5.45
N VAL A 35 -0.76 5.46 -6.18
CA VAL A 35 -1.34 4.15 -6.44
C VAL A 35 -0.41 3.12 -5.78
N PRO A 36 -0.85 2.46 -4.70
CA PRO A 36 -0.09 1.37 -4.08
C PRO A 36 0.13 0.21 -5.05
N ASP A 37 1.10 -0.66 -4.73
CA ASP A 37 1.48 -1.75 -5.62
C ASP A 37 0.47 -2.91 -5.62
N PHE A 38 -0.07 -3.28 -4.46
CA PHE A 38 -0.98 -4.41 -4.35
C PHE A 38 -2.14 -4.15 -3.39
N PHE A 39 -3.30 -4.69 -3.76
CA PHE A 39 -4.44 -4.85 -2.87
C PHE A 39 -4.74 -6.33 -2.71
N VAL A 40 -4.76 -6.79 -1.46
CA VAL A 40 -4.84 -8.21 -1.09
C VAL A 40 -6.07 -8.44 -0.22
N GLU A 41 -6.82 -9.49 -0.53
CA GLU A 41 -7.93 -9.97 0.28
C GLU A 41 -7.56 -11.36 0.81
N TYR A 42 -7.65 -11.52 2.13
CA TYR A 42 -7.40 -12.77 2.82
C TYR A 42 -8.69 -13.58 3.01
N VAL A 43 -8.55 -14.88 3.23
CA VAL A 43 -9.67 -15.81 3.45
C VAL A 43 -10.52 -15.47 4.67
N ASP A 44 -9.92 -14.86 5.70
CA ASP A 44 -10.57 -14.40 6.93
C ASP A 44 -11.31 -13.05 6.77
N GLY A 45 -11.30 -12.48 5.56
CA GLY A 45 -11.93 -11.20 5.25
C GLY A 45 -11.05 -9.98 5.45
N ARG A 46 -9.83 -10.13 5.99
CA ARG A 46 -8.89 -9.01 6.09
C ARG A 46 -8.49 -8.50 4.72
N LYS A 47 -8.32 -7.18 4.62
CA LYS A 47 -7.91 -6.47 3.41
C LYS A 47 -6.63 -5.72 3.70
N VAL A 48 -5.62 -5.93 2.87
CA VAL A 48 -4.30 -5.31 3.03
C VAL A 48 -3.92 -4.57 1.77
N MET A 49 -3.49 -3.33 1.94
CA MET A 49 -2.84 -2.53 0.91
C MET A 49 -1.33 -2.62 1.10
N ILE A 50 -0.60 -3.05 0.07
CA ILE A 50 0.85 -3.24 0.15
C ILE A 50 1.57 -2.29 -0.82
N GLU A 51 2.54 -1.56 -0.30
CA GLU A 51 3.56 -0.85 -1.08
C GLU A 51 4.88 -1.60 -0.97
N VAL A 52 5.59 -1.76 -2.08
CA VAL A 52 6.91 -2.36 -2.12
C VAL A 52 7.95 -1.25 -2.31
N LYS A 53 8.96 -1.19 -1.44
CA LYS A 53 10.03 -0.20 -1.51
C LYS A 53 11.41 -0.80 -1.38
N ASP A 54 12.36 -0.17 -2.05
CA ASP A 54 13.77 -0.36 -1.76
C ASP A 54 14.10 0.22 -0.36
N PRO A 55 14.78 -0.54 0.52
CA PRO A 55 15.17 -0.06 1.85
C PRO A 55 15.87 1.29 1.86
N SER A 56 16.73 1.57 0.87
CA SER A 56 17.49 2.83 0.78
C SER A 56 16.61 4.06 0.57
N ARG A 57 15.32 3.89 0.24
CA ARG A 57 14.38 4.97 -0.08
C ARG A 57 13.36 5.23 1.03
N LEU A 58 13.38 4.44 2.09
CA LEU A 58 12.38 4.48 3.17
C LEU A 58 12.34 5.84 3.87
N ASP A 59 13.49 6.46 4.08
CA ASP A 59 13.62 7.71 4.85
C ASP A 59 13.46 8.97 4.00
N SER A 60 13.14 8.84 2.71
CA SER A 60 12.86 10.02 1.88
C SER A 60 11.57 10.70 2.34
N ASN A 61 11.58 12.03 2.45
CA ASN A 61 10.46 12.82 2.95
C ASN A 61 9.14 12.53 2.20
N ASP A 62 9.19 12.30 0.90
CA ASP A 62 8.00 11.99 0.11
C ASP A 62 7.47 10.58 0.36
N VAL A 63 8.35 9.60 0.61
CA VAL A 63 7.93 8.24 1.00
C VAL A 63 7.24 8.28 2.36
N LEU A 64 7.79 9.01 3.33
CA LEU A 64 7.17 9.19 4.65
C LEU A 64 5.79 9.87 4.55
N ARG A 65 5.65 10.91 3.72
CA ARG A 65 4.36 11.60 3.48
C ARG A 65 3.33 10.68 2.82
N LYS A 66 3.72 9.95 1.77
CA LYS A 66 2.84 8.98 1.09
C LYS A 66 2.39 7.88 2.03
N ARG A 67 3.33 7.30 2.78
CA ARG A 67 3.07 6.27 3.79
C ARG A 67 2.04 6.74 4.81
N LYS A 68 2.25 7.91 5.41
CA LYS A 68 1.31 8.49 6.39
C LYS A 68 -0.08 8.71 5.80
N ALA A 69 -0.17 9.23 4.58
CA ALA A 69 -1.45 9.43 3.89
C ALA A 69 -2.15 8.09 3.61
N ALA A 70 -1.40 7.06 3.18
CA ALA A 70 -1.93 5.75 2.91
C ALA A 70 -2.41 5.03 4.18
N GLU A 71 -1.63 5.05 5.26
CA GLU A 71 -2.01 4.49 6.57
C GLU A 71 -3.33 5.09 7.06
N MET A 72 -3.47 6.43 7.01
CA MET A 72 -4.71 7.11 7.39
C MET A 72 -5.89 6.72 6.49
N TRP A 73 -5.68 6.71 5.18
CA TRP A 73 -6.73 6.40 4.20
C TRP A 73 -7.23 4.95 4.35
N CYS A 74 -6.32 4.02 4.57
CA CYS A 74 -6.59 2.60 4.79
C CYS A 74 -7.31 2.38 6.12
N ARG A 75 -6.82 2.98 7.22
CA ARG A 75 -7.44 2.87 8.55
C ARG A 75 -8.90 3.31 8.57
N GLN A 76 -9.23 4.41 7.89
CA GLN A 76 -10.61 4.90 7.78
C GLN A 76 -11.56 3.93 7.05
N ARG A 77 -11.02 2.94 6.33
CA ARG A 77 -11.77 1.97 5.51
C ARG A 77 -11.68 0.55 6.05
N GLY A 78 -11.08 0.35 7.22
CA GLY A 78 -10.83 -0.99 7.76
C GLY A 78 -9.88 -1.81 6.88
N ILE A 79 -8.97 -1.14 6.17
CA ILE A 79 -7.92 -1.77 5.37
C ILE A 79 -6.61 -1.62 6.15
N GLU A 80 -5.82 -2.68 6.25
CA GLU A 80 -4.46 -2.61 6.79
C GLU A 80 -3.51 -2.07 5.72
N TYR A 81 -2.56 -1.23 6.11
CA TYR A 81 -1.49 -0.77 5.21
C TYR A 81 -0.18 -1.44 5.61
N MET A 82 0.53 -2.01 4.64
CA MET A 82 1.80 -2.69 4.83
C MET A 82 2.84 -2.12 3.87
N LEU A 83 4.02 -1.81 4.40
CA LEU A 83 5.20 -1.49 3.62
C LEU A 83 6.09 -2.73 3.58
N ALA A 84 6.28 -3.31 2.40
CA ALA A 84 7.17 -4.43 2.18
C ALA A 84 8.47 -3.93 1.54
N THR A 85 9.59 -4.53 1.93
CA THR A 85 10.89 -4.29 1.28
C THR A 85 11.19 -5.42 0.29
N MET A 86 11.81 -5.09 -0.85
CA MET A 86 12.42 -6.09 -1.73
C MET A 86 13.77 -6.54 -1.20
#